data_AF-A0A351J0D6-F1
#
_entry.id   AF-A0A351J0D6-F1
#
_cell.length_a   1.000
_cell.length_b   1.000
_cell.length_c   1.000
_cell.angle_alpha   90.00
_cell.angle_beta   90.00
_cell.angle_gamma   90.00
#
_symmetry.space_group_name_H-M   'P 1'
#
loop_
_entity.id
_entity.type
_entity.pdbx_description
1 polymer ?
#
loop_
_entity_poly.entity_id
_entity_poly.type
_entity_poly.pdbx_seq_one_letter_code
_entity_poly.pdbx_strand_id
1 'polypeptide(L)'
;AAGGRIFTYSYWEKLCACDNVVAIKCASFNRYQTLDVMRAVALSPRSKEIAMYTGNDDNIVIDLLTPYKFVVDGKEYTSHFVGGLLGHWTVWTKKVVEMLDMLKEAAKKDSVPMELLTLATHVTDMNAAVFDTAHRFAGCIPGVHEVLVRQGLMEGNWCLNPHEVLSEGQAEELTRVCKYYPDLVDDGYVKENLHKWLHA
;
A
#
# COMPACT_ATOMS: atom_id res chain seq x y z
N ALA A 1 9.21 10.24 4.53
CA ALA A 1 8.30 10.67 3.47
C ALA A 1 9.07 10.70 2.16
N ALA A 2 8.60 9.98 1.14
CA ALA A 2 9.13 10.14 -0.22
C ALA A 2 8.96 11.61 -0.60
N GLY A 3 10.05 12.29 -0.94
CA GLY A 3 10.10 13.75 -1.08
C GLY A 3 9.09 14.35 -2.07
N GLY A 4 9.00 15.67 -2.11
CA GLY A 4 8.13 16.38 -3.04
C GLY A 4 7.61 17.70 -2.48
N ARG A 5 6.82 18.40 -3.29
CA ARG A 5 6.13 19.62 -2.86
C ARG A 5 4.83 19.22 -2.14
N ILE A 6 4.61 19.81 -0.96
CA ILE A 6 3.32 19.73 -0.28
C ILE A 6 2.31 20.58 -1.07
N PHE A 7 1.19 19.97 -1.44
CA PHE A 7 0.09 20.65 -2.11
C PHE A 7 -0.99 21.04 -1.11
N THR A 8 -1.53 22.24 -1.27
CA THR A 8 -2.62 22.75 -0.43
C THR A 8 -3.94 22.07 -0.77
N TYR A 9 -4.91 22.11 0.14
CA TYR A 9 -6.29 21.70 -0.15
C TYR A 9 -6.85 22.37 -1.42
N SER A 10 -6.64 23.69 -1.57
CA SER A 10 -7.10 24.45 -2.75
C SER A 10 -6.47 24.02 -4.08
N TYR A 11 -5.27 23.44 -4.04
CA TYR A 11 -4.68 22.80 -5.22
C TYR A 11 -5.44 21.54 -5.58
N TRP A 12 -5.70 20.66 -4.60
CA TRP A 12 -6.42 19.42 -4.81
C TRP A 12 -7.85 19.64 -5.29
N GLU A 13 -8.55 20.63 -4.73
CA GLU A 13 -9.89 21.03 -5.17
C GLU A 13 -9.90 21.38 -6.67
N LYS A 14 -8.95 22.22 -7.11
CA LYS A 14 -8.81 22.59 -8.53
C LYS A 14 -8.42 21.40 -9.41
N LEU A 15 -7.52 20.55 -8.95
CA LEU A 15 -7.10 19.35 -9.67
C LEU A 15 -8.29 18.40 -9.87
N CYS A 16 -9.12 18.20 -8.86
CA CYS A 16 -10.29 17.32 -8.92
C CYS A 16 -11.42 17.88 -9.80
N ALA A 17 -11.36 19.15 -10.19
CA ALA A 17 -12.27 19.75 -11.15
C ALA A 17 -11.82 19.58 -12.62
N CYS A 18 -10.59 19.14 -12.87
CA CYS A 18 -10.06 18.96 -14.24
C CYS A 18 -10.59 17.66 -14.87
N ASP A 19 -11.28 17.74 -16.01
CA ASP A 19 -11.90 16.59 -16.71
C ASP A 19 -10.97 15.40 -16.98
N ASN A 20 -9.70 15.69 -17.27
CA ASN A 20 -8.71 14.65 -17.58
C ASN A 20 -8.18 13.90 -16.35
N VAL A 21 -8.53 14.33 -15.13
CA VAL A 21 -8.19 13.60 -13.90
C VAL A 21 -9.21 12.49 -13.69
N VAL A 22 -8.76 11.25 -13.82
CA VAL A 22 -9.59 10.04 -13.68
C VAL A 22 -9.22 9.18 -12.46
N ALA A 23 -8.05 9.41 -11.87
CA ALA A 23 -7.59 8.71 -10.69
C ALA A 23 -6.50 9.51 -9.94
N ILE A 24 -6.37 9.24 -8.63
CA ILE A 24 -5.29 9.78 -7.80
C ILE A 24 -4.70 8.65 -6.96
N LYS A 25 -3.38 8.48 -7.03
CA LYS A 25 -2.61 7.70 -6.07
C LYS A 25 -2.20 8.60 -4.90
N CYS A 26 -2.73 8.34 -3.72
CA CYS A 26 -2.42 9.11 -2.52
C CYS A 26 -1.34 8.42 -1.68
N ALA A 27 -0.08 8.85 -1.83
CA ALA A 27 1.09 8.32 -1.11
C ALA A 27 1.68 9.39 -0.15
N SER A 28 0.83 10.00 0.67
CA SER A 28 1.23 11.11 1.53
C SER A 28 2.09 10.67 2.71
N PHE A 29 1.92 9.43 3.20
CA PHE A 29 2.50 8.95 4.47
C PHE A 29 2.24 9.95 5.63
N ASN A 30 1.10 10.64 5.53
CA ASN A 30 0.64 11.69 6.44
C ASN A 30 -0.89 11.75 6.35
N ARG A 31 -1.56 11.48 7.48
CA ARG A 31 -3.03 11.38 7.52
C ARG A 31 -3.75 12.70 7.33
N TYR A 32 -3.17 13.81 7.79
CA TYR A 32 -3.73 15.13 7.54
C TYR A 32 -3.72 15.47 6.05
N GLN A 33 -2.61 15.21 5.37
CA GLN A 33 -2.51 15.44 3.93
C GLN A 33 -3.44 14.52 3.13
N THR A 34 -3.55 13.26 3.52
CA THR A 34 -4.50 12.34 2.86
C THR A 34 -5.95 12.77 3.07
N LEU A 35 -6.31 13.28 4.26
CA LEU A 35 -7.63 13.84 4.48
C LEU A 35 -7.92 15.03 3.56
N ASP A 36 -6.93 15.88 3.27
CA ASP A 36 -7.11 16.98 2.31
C ASP A 36 -7.44 16.46 0.90
N VAL A 37 -6.72 15.44 0.42
CA VAL A 37 -6.98 14.83 -0.90
C VAL A 37 -8.35 14.16 -0.94
N MET A 38 -8.66 13.32 0.05
CA MET A 38 -9.93 12.59 0.11
C MET A 38 -11.11 13.54 0.22
N ARG A 39 -10.97 14.64 0.98
CA ARG A 39 -12.00 15.69 1.07
C ARG A 39 -12.18 16.41 -0.26
N ALA A 40 -11.10 16.80 -0.93
CA ALA A 40 -11.18 17.48 -2.23
C ALA A 40 -11.88 16.61 -3.29
N VAL A 41 -11.61 15.31 -3.29
CA VAL A 41 -12.27 14.36 -4.20
C VAL A 41 -13.73 14.16 -3.82
N ALA A 42 -14.05 13.94 -2.54
CA ALA A 42 -15.42 13.74 -2.08
C ALA A 42 -16.32 14.95 -2.39
N LEU A 43 -15.80 16.16 -2.26
CA LEU A 43 -16.53 17.42 -2.51
C LEU A 43 -16.50 17.85 -3.99
N SER A 44 -15.73 17.18 -4.85
CA SER A 44 -15.70 17.49 -6.27
C SER A 44 -17.04 17.14 -6.94
N PRO A 45 -17.53 17.96 -7.89
CA PRO A 45 -18.67 17.59 -8.73
C PRO A 45 -18.40 16.31 -9.54
N ARG A 46 -17.13 15.96 -9.74
CA ARG A 46 -16.64 14.76 -10.45
C ARG A 46 -16.27 13.61 -9.51
N SER A 47 -16.72 13.63 -8.25
CA SER A 47 -16.36 12.62 -7.24
C SER A 47 -16.57 11.17 -7.68
N LYS A 48 -17.56 10.90 -8.54
CA LYS A 48 -17.86 9.57 -9.08
C LYS A 48 -16.97 9.16 -10.27
N GLU A 49 -16.21 10.08 -10.83
CA GLU A 49 -15.34 9.89 -12.00
C GLU A 49 -13.86 9.75 -11.62
N ILE A 50 -13.52 9.98 -10.35
CA ILE A 50 -12.13 9.96 -9.86
C ILE A 50 -11.93 8.75 -8.94
N ALA A 51 -11.14 7.79 -9.40
CA ALA A 51 -10.77 6.62 -8.59
C ALA A 51 -9.62 6.94 -7.63
N MET A 52 -9.80 6.63 -6.34
CA MET A 52 -8.75 6.81 -5.34
C MET A 52 -7.98 5.51 -5.11
N TYR A 53 -6.66 5.58 -5.23
CA TYR A 53 -5.75 4.47 -4.91
C TYR A 53 -4.84 4.87 -3.76
N THR A 54 -4.73 4.02 -2.74
CA THR A 54 -3.75 4.28 -1.68
C THR A 54 -2.34 3.96 -2.16
N GLY A 55 -1.39 4.81 -1.79
CA GLY A 55 0.05 4.55 -1.90
C GLY A 55 0.73 4.61 -0.54
N ASN A 56 -0.02 4.51 0.55
CA ASN A 56 0.49 4.53 1.92
C ASN A 56 0.72 3.08 2.36
N ASP A 57 1.90 2.54 2.05
CA ASP A 57 2.28 1.18 2.46
C ASP A 57 2.16 1.00 3.99
N ASP A 58 2.37 2.03 4.79
CA ASP A 58 2.22 1.99 6.24
C ASP A 58 0.76 1.83 6.74
N ASN A 59 -0.24 2.05 5.88
CA ASN A 59 -1.66 2.12 6.28
C ASN A 59 -2.63 1.41 5.32
N ILE A 60 -2.16 0.43 4.53
CA ILE A 60 -2.92 -0.24 3.45
C ILE A 60 -4.30 -0.71 3.92
N VAL A 61 -4.33 -1.48 5.01
CA VAL A 61 -5.53 -2.14 5.51
C VAL A 61 -6.59 -1.12 5.94
N ILE A 62 -6.18 -0.13 6.72
CA ILE A 62 -7.08 0.92 7.23
C ILE A 62 -7.57 1.80 6.09
N ASP A 63 -6.72 2.13 5.12
CA ASP A 63 -7.12 2.92 3.95
C ASP A 63 -8.22 2.23 3.14
N LEU A 64 -8.11 0.92 2.94
CA LEU A 64 -9.09 0.14 2.16
C LEU A 64 -10.40 -0.12 2.92
N LEU A 65 -10.36 -0.16 4.27
CA LEU A 65 -11.57 -0.36 5.09
C LEU A 65 -12.36 0.91 5.33
N THR A 66 -11.69 2.07 5.36
CA THR A 66 -12.28 3.28 5.93
C THR A 66 -13.01 4.13 4.88
N PRO A 67 -14.34 4.33 5.00
CA PRO A 67 -15.02 5.37 4.24
C PRO A 67 -14.62 6.76 4.75
N TYR A 68 -14.23 7.65 3.85
CA TYR A 68 -13.93 9.04 4.17
C TYR A 68 -15.21 9.87 4.01
N LYS A 69 -15.89 10.16 5.13
CA LYS A 69 -17.17 10.88 5.18
C LYS A 69 -16.98 12.33 5.63
N PHE A 70 -17.66 13.24 4.93
CA PHE A 70 -17.66 14.68 5.22
C PHE A 70 -19.08 15.22 5.14
N VAL A 71 -19.47 16.09 6.09
CA VAL A 71 -20.78 16.75 6.07
C VAL A 71 -20.57 18.23 5.77
N VAL A 72 -21.17 18.73 4.69
CA VAL A 72 -21.13 20.13 4.27
C VAL A 72 -22.57 20.58 3.99
N ASP A 73 -23.01 21.66 4.65
CA ASP A 73 -24.38 22.19 4.54
C ASP A 73 -25.47 21.15 4.77
N GLY A 74 -25.26 20.23 5.72
CA GLY A 74 -26.19 19.15 6.06
C GLY A 74 -26.23 17.99 5.05
N LYS A 75 -25.38 18.01 4.01
CA LYS A 75 -25.25 16.91 3.04
C LYS A 75 -23.97 16.11 3.31
N GLU A 76 -24.11 14.79 3.33
CA GLU A 76 -22.98 13.85 3.45
C GLU A 76 -22.33 13.61 2.08
N TYR A 77 -21.00 13.60 2.07
CA TYR A 77 -20.14 13.28 0.95
C TYR A 77 -19.17 12.19 1.38
N THR A 78 -19.04 11.15 0.56
CA THR A 78 -18.23 9.99 0.88
C THR A 78 -17.28 9.67 -0.27
N SER A 79 -16.03 9.37 0.08
CA SER A 79 -15.05 8.80 -0.85
C SER A 79 -14.37 7.59 -0.22
N HIS A 80 -13.81 6.72 -1.05
CA HIS A 80 -13.16 5.48 -0.62
C HIS A 80 -11.94 5.22 -1.48
N PHE A 81 -10.91 4.60 -0.90
CA PHE A 81 -9.89 3.96 -1.72
C PHE A 81 -10.48 2.69 -2.36
N VAL A 82 -10.30 2.53 -3.68
CA VAL A 82 -10.82 1.37 -4.44
C VAL A 82 -9.76 0.29 -4.66
N GLY A 83 -8.51 0.58 -4.29
CA GLY A 83 -7.35 -0.29 -4.43
C GLY A 83 -6.07 0.45 -4.01
N GLY A 84 -4.93 -0.08 -4.42
CA GLY A 84 -3.63 0.49 -4.11
C GLY A 84 -2.62 0.36 -5.25
N LEU A 85 -1.60 1.19 -5.18
CA LEU A 85 -0.39 1.11 -6.00
C LEU A 85 0.78 1.17 -5.01
N LEU A 86 1.25 0.02 -4.56
CA LEU A 86 1.99 -0.12 -3.31
C LEU A 86 3.27 -0.93 -3.52
N GLY A 87 4.33 -0.61 -2.80
CA GLY A 87 5.57 -1.38 -2.88
C GLY A 87 5.37 -2.80 -2.37
N HIS A 88 4.59 -2.97 -1.28
CA HIS A 88 4.31 -4.26 -0.65
C HIS A 88 3.66 -5.22 -1.64
N TRP A 89 2.87 -4.69 -2.58
CA TRP A 89 2.13 -5.49 -3.56
C TRP A 89 3.01 -6.09 -4.66
N THR A 90 4.30 -5.74 -4.68
CA THR A 90 5.32 -6.37 -5.55
C THR A 90 5.67 -7.77 -5.06
N VAL A 91 5.48 -8.05 -3.78
CA VAL A 91 5.80 -9.33 -3.12
C VAL A 91 4.55 -9.91 -2.48
N TRP A 92 4.56 -11.21 -2.23
CA TRP A 92 3.43 -11.92 -1.64
C TRP A 92 2.10 -11.71 -2.38
N THR A 93 2.17 -11.57 -3.70
CA THR A 93 1.07 -11.09 -4.55
C THR A 93 -0.21 -11.92 -4.40
N LYS A 94 -0.13 -13.24 -4.23
CA LYS A 94 -1.33 -14.06 -4.01
C LYS A 94 -2.02 -13.68 -2.70
N LYS A 95 -1.26 -13.49 -1.62
CA LYS A 95 -1.79 -13.06 -0.32
C LYS A 95 -2.32 -11.63 -0.34
N VAL A 96 -1.66 -10.77 -1.10
CA VAL A 96 -2.15 -9.40 -1.35
C VAL A 96 -3.51 -9.40 -2.03
N VAL A 97 -3.72 -10.23 -3.06
CA VAL A 97 -5.02 -10.35 -3.74
C VAL A 97 -6.09 -10.87 -2.79
N GLU A 98 -5.80 -11.93 -2.03
CA GLU A 98 -6.72 -12.47 -1.01
C GLU A 98 -7.11 -11.42 0.03
N MET A 99 -6.13 -10.66 0.52
CA MET A 99 -6.34 -9.56 1.46
C MET A 99 -7.20 -8.46 0.83
N LEU A 100 -6.89 -8.02 -0.40
CA LEU A 100 -7.64 -6.96 -1.07
C LEU A 100 -9.13 -7.32 -1.21
N ASP A 101 -9.43 -8.55 -1.64
CA ASP A 101 -10.80 -9.02 -1.78
C ASP A 101 -11.52 -9.09 -0.43
N MET A 102 -10.85 -9.62 0.59
CA MET A 102 -11.38 -9.65 1.97
C MET A 102 -11.72 -8.25 2.48
N LEU A 103 -10.81 -7.28 2.31
CA LEU A 103 -10.99 -5.91 2.79
C LEU A 103 -12.11 -5.19 2.03
N LYS A 104 -12.23 -5.41 0.72
CA LYS A 104 -13.34 -4.88 -0.08
C LYS A 104 -14.70 -5.39 0.38
N GLU A 105 -14.81 -6.67 0.73
CA GLU A 105 -16.06 -7.21 1.27
C GLU A 105 -16.34 -6.72 2.69
N ALA A 106 -15.31 -6.56 3.51
CA ALA A 106 -15.46 -6.00 4.86
C ALA A 106 -15.90 -4.52 4.84
N ALA A 107 -15.35 -3.72 3.92
CA ALA A 107 -15.68 -2.29 3.79
C ALA A 107 -17.14 -2.01 3.38
N LYS A 108 -17.87 -3.02 2.90
CA LYS A 108 -19.31 -2.92 2.57
C LYS A 108 -20.21 -3.07 3.80
N LYS A 109 -19.67 -3.41 4.97
CA LYS A 109 -20.42 -3.68 6.20
C LYS A 109 -20.33 -2.48 7.16
N ASP A 110 -21.33 -2.36 8.03
CA ASP A 110 -21.35 -1.30 9.06
C ASP A 110 -20.37 -1.55 10.21
N SER A 111 -19.85 -2.77 10.33
CA SER A 111 -18.87 -3.16 11.32
C SER A 111 -17.75 -4.00 10.70
N VAL A 112 -16.54 -3.82 11.24
CA VAL A 112 -15.36 -4.58 10.85
C VAL A 112 -14.92 -5.48 12.01
N PRO A 113 -14.53 -6.74 11.75
CA PRO A 113 -13.92 -7.60 12.76
C PRO A 113 -12.64 -6.98 13.33
N MET A 114 -12.39 -7.18 14.62
CA MET A 114 -11.20 -6.64 15.29
C MET A 114 -9.90 -7.20 14.70
N GLU A 115 -9.97 -8.41 14.17
CA GLU A 115 -8.88 -9.13 13.51
C GLU A 115 -8.36 -8.36 12.29
N LEU A 116 -9.18 -7.52 11.64
CA LEU A 116 -8.73 -6.67 10.54
C LEU A 116 -7.88 -5.48 11.03
N LEU A 117 -8.12 -5.01 12.26
CA LEU A 117 -7.26 -4.02 12.90
C LEU A 117 -5.93 -4.65 13.33
N THR A 118 -5.96 -5.91 13.79
CA THR A 118 -4.73 -6.70 14.03
C THR A 118 -3.97 -6.97 12.74
N LEU A 119 -4.67 -7.30 11.64
CA LEU A 119 -4.05 -7.47 10.33
C LEU A 119 -3.33 -6.19 9.89
N ALA A 120 -3.91 -5.02 10.15
CA ALA A 120 -3.27 -3.74 9.83
C ALA A 120 -1.90 -3.62 10.50
N THR A 121 -1.77 -3.99 11.79
CA THR A 121 -0.47 -3.89 12.49
C THR A 121 0.54 -4.90 11.97
N HIS A 122 0.10 -6.12 11.60
CA HIS A 122 0.97 -7.12 11.00
C HIS A 122 1.53 -6.66 9.65
N VAL A 123 0.67 -6.12 8.77
CA VAL A 123 1.10 -5.57 7.47
C VAL A 123 2.08 -4.41 7.66
N THR A 124 1.85 -3.53 8.64
CA THR A 124 2.80 -2.45 8.96
C THR A 124 4.15 -2.99 9.44
N ASP A 125 4.20 -4.04 10.27
CA ASP A 125 5.47 -4.66 10.71
C ASP A 125 6.20 -5.34 9.54
N MET A 126 5.48 -6.05 8.66
CA MET A 126 6.06 -6.58 7.42
C MET A 126 6.66 -5.46 6.56
N ASN A 127 5.97 -4.34 6.44
CA ASN A 127 6.47 -3.16 5.72
C ASN A 127 7.67 -2.50 6.37
N ALA A 128 7.78 -2.56 7.70
CA ALA A 128 8.97 -2.08 8.40
C ALA A 128 10.23 -2.87 7.99
N ALA A 129 10.11 -4.20 7.85
CA ALA A 129 11.20 -5.06 7.39
C ALA A 129 11.50 -4.90 5.90
N VAL A 130 10.46 -4.88 5.05
CA VAL A 130 10.62 -4.73 3.59
C VAL A 130 11.24 -3.39 3.23
N PHE A 131 10.73 -2.29 3.80
CA PHE A 131 11.15 -0.95 3.41
C PHE A 131 12.22 -0.35 4.31
N ASP A 132 12.78 -1.13 5.22
CA ASP A 132 13.94 -0.73 6.01
C ASP A 132 13.73 0.54 6.86
N THR A 133 12.60 0.61 7.58
CA THR A 133 12.25 1.82 8.34
C THR A 133 13.28 2.14 9.43
N ALA A 134 13.89 1.10 10.03
CA ALA A 134 14.94 1.22 11.04
C ALA A 134 16.17 2.00 10.54
N HIS A 135 16.48 1.91 9.25
CA HIS A 135 17.59 2.64 8.62
C HIS A 135 17.10 3.79 7.72
N ARG A 136 15.92 4.34 8.00
CA ARG A 136 15.34 5.48 7.28
C ARG A 136 15.14 5.20 5.78
N PHE A 137 14.69 3.98 5.45
CA PHE A 137 14.38 3.53 4.10
C PHE A 137 15.60 3.36 3.17
N ALA A 138 16.81 3.20 3.73
CA ALA A 138 18.03 3.01 2.95
C ALA A 138 17.97 1.73 2.08
N GLY A 139 17.44 0.65 2.63
CA GLY A 139 17.27 -0.64 1.95
C GLY A 139 15.87 -0.86 1.37
N CYS A 140 15.14 0.20 1.00
CA CYS A 140 13.75 0.10 0.55
C CYS A 140 13.56 -0.78 -0.70
N ILE A 141 14.28 -0.48 -1.79
CA ILE A 141 14.25 -1.28 -3.02
C ILE A 141 14.93 -2.64 -2.84
N PRO A 142 16.16 -2.75 -2.28
CA PRO A 142 16.82 -4.04 -2.14
C PRO A 142 16.10 -4.98 -1.16
N GLY A 143 15.32 -4.46 -0.20
CA GLY A 143 14.45 -5.27 0.65
C GLY A 143 13.31 -5.95 -0.13
N VAL A 144 12.70 -5.24 -1.08
CA VAL A 144 11.73 -5.85 -2.01
C VAL A 144 12.42 -6.90 -2.87
N HIS A 145 13.58 -6.57 -3.46
CA HIS A 145 14.32 -7.53 -4.29
C HIS A 145 14.77 -8.75 -3.49
N GLU A 146 15.17 -8.59 -2.23
CA GLU A 146 15.57 -9.68 -1.35
C GLU A 146 14.44 -10.71 -1.17
N VAL A 147 13.20 -10.27 -1.02
CA VAL A 147 12.04 -11.19 -0.99
C VAL A 147 11.90 -11.92 -2.34
N LEU A 148 12.02 -11.21 -3.47
CA LEU A 148 11.95 -11.81 -4.81
C LEU A 148 13.10 -12.81 -5.07
N VAL A 149 14.30 -12.54 -4.55
CA VAL A 149 15.45 -13.46 -4.59
C VAL A 149 15.15 -14.73 -3.80
N ARG A 150 14.60 -14.60 -2.58
CA ARG A 150 14.19 -15.76 -1.76
C ARG A 150 13.12 -16.60 -2.43
N GLN A 151 12.25 -15.96 -3.22
CA GLN A 151 11.22 -16.62 -4.04
C GLN A 151 11.77 -17.24 -5.34
N GLY A 152 13.02 -16.97 -5.70
CA GLY A 152 13.64 -17.45 -6.94
C GLY A 152 13.21 -16.69 -8.20
N LEU A 153 12.58 -15.52 -8.06
CA LEU A 153 12.14 -14.66 -9.16
C LEU A 153 13.24 -13.69 -9.63
N MET A 154 14.26 -13.44 -8.80
CA MET A 154 15.42 -12.62 -9.11
C MET A 154 16.72 -13.33 -8.70
N GLU A 155 17.81 -13.05 -9.42
CA GLU A 155 19.13 -13.66 -9.14
C GLU A 155 19.92 -12.92 -8.05
N GLY A 156 19.60 -11.66 -7.79
CA GLY A 156 20.25 -10.85 -6.78
C GLY A 156 19.41 -9.64 -6.38
N ASN A 157 19.68 -9.10 -5.20
CA ASN A 157 18.96 -7.95 -4.65
C ASN A 157 19.55 -6.60 -5.12
N TRP A 158 20.24 -6.61 -6.25
CA TRP A 158 20.97 -5.45 -6.79
C TRP A 158 20.03 -4.34 -7.25
N CYS A 159 20.50 -3.10 -7.13
CA CYS A 159 19.80 -1.90 -7.58
C CYS A 159 20.61 -1.18 -8.67
N LEU A 160 19.94 -0.33 -9.47
CA LEU A 160 20.62 0.51 -10.46
C LEU A 160 21.62 1.47 -9.81
N ASN A 161 21.28 2.00 -8.63
CA ASN A 161 22.22 2.71 -7.78
C ASN A 161 23.02 1.67 -6.97
N PRO A 162 24.34 1.54 -7.18
CA PRO A 162 25.15 0.54 -6.49
C PRO A 162 25.31 0.82 -4.98
N HIS A 163 24.94 2.02 -4.52
CA HIS A 163 24.93 2.37 -3.10
C HIS A 163 23.62 2.03 -2.39
N GLU A 164 22.58 1.67 -3.15
CA GLU A 164 21.32 1.20 -2.59
C GLU A 164 21.40 -0.31 -2.39
N VAL A 165 21.73 -0.70 -1.15
CA VAL A 165 22.00 -2.08 -0.74
C VAL A 165 21.17 -2.43 0.47
N LEU A 166 21.01 -3.74 0.71
CA LEU A 166 20.33 -4.25 1.89
C LEU A 166 21.08 -3.79 3.16
N SER A 167 20.37 -3.19 4.11
CA SER A 167 20.97 -2.72 5.36
C SER A 167 21.35 -3.89 6.27
N GLU A 168 22.31 -3.65 7.17
CA GLU A 168 22.68 -4.61 8.22
C GLU A 168 21.45 -4.97 9.05
N GLY A 169 21.18 -6.27 9.25
CA GLY A 169 20.03 -6.76 10.01
C GLY A 169 18.70 -6.84 9.24
N GLN A 170 18.60 -6.24 8.04
CA GLN A 170 17.34 -6.22 7.30
C GLN A 170 16.93 -7.61 6.78
N ALA A 171 17.90 -8.43 6.37
CA ALA A 171 17.65 -9.82 5.95
C ALA A 171 17.04 -10.66 7.08
N GLU A 172 17.52 -10.45 8.30
CA GLU A 172 17.06 -11.09 9.53
C GLU A 172 15.65 -10.61 9.88
N GLU A 173 15.37 -9.32 9.74
CA GLU A 173 14.02 -8.76 9.95
C GLU A 173 13.01 -9.31 8.94
N LEU A 174 13.38 -9.46 7.66
CA LEU A 174 12.55 -10.14 6.65
C LEU A 174 12.25 -11.58 7.07
N THR A 175 13.24 -12.30 7.58
CA THR A 175 13.06 -13.66 8.10
C THR A 175 12.11 -13.70 9.30
N ARG A 176 12.24 -12.72 10.21
CA ARG A 176 11.39 -12.58 11.40
C ARG A 176 9.92 -12.39 11.01
N VAL A 177 9.61 -11.45 10.13
CA VAL A 177 8.22 -11.14 9.76
C VAL A 177 7.57 -12.29 8.98
N CYS A 178 8.30 -12.99 8.09
CA CYS A 178 7.76 -14.18 7.42
C CYS A 178 7.44 -15.31 8.41
N LYS A 179 8.23 -15.45 9.49
CA LYS A 179 7.98 -16.42 10.55
C LYS A 179 6.80 -16.03 11.44
N TYR A 180 6.64 -14.75 11.75
CA TYR A 180 5.56 -14.25 12.61
C TYR A 180 4.22 -14.24 11.90
N TYR A 181 4.22 -14.03 10.58
CA TYR A 181 3.01 -13.87 9.78
C TYR A 181 2.99 -14.84 8.58
N PRO A 182 3.03 -16.16 8.80
CA PRO A 182 3.11 -17.15 7.73
C PRO A 182 1.88 -17.14 6.81
N ASP A 183 0.72 -16.65 7.30
CA ASP A 183 -0.51 -16.56 6.51
C ASP A 183 -0.52 -15.39 5.52
N LEU A 184 0.44 -14.46 5.64
CA LEU A 184 0.59 -13.26 4.80
C LEU A 184 1.68 -13.38 3.74
N VAL A 185 2.35 -14.54 3.66
CA VAL A 185 3.35 -14.84 2.61
C VAL A 185 2.85 -15.92 1.66
N ASP A 186 3.37 -15.93 0.43
CA ASP A 186 3.02 -16.92 -0.61
C ASP A 186 4.23 -17.68 -1.15
N ASP A 187 5.35 -17.71 -0.42
CA ASP A 187 6.61 -18.31 -0.89
C ASP A 187 6.44 -19.78 -1.35
N GLY A 188 5.60 -20.56 -0.66
CA GLY A 188 5.27 -21.93 -1.06
C GLY A 188 4.52 -22.00 -2.40
N TYR A 189 3.53 -21.11 -2.60
CA TYR A 189 2.78 -21.02 -3.85
C TYR A 189 3.67 -20.59 -5.02
N VAL A 190 4.56 -19.61 -4.80
CA VAL A 190 5.54 -19.19 -5.81
C VAL A 190 6.47 -20.35 -6.18
N LYS A 191 7.03 -21.04 -5.19
CA LYS A 191 7.92 -22.18 -5.40
C LYS A 191 7.28 -23.30 -6.23
N GLU A 192 6.01 -23.62 -5.96
CA GLU A 192 5.26 -24.65 -6.71
C GLU A 192 5.03 -24.27 -8.19
N ASN A 193 5.01 -22.99 -8.53
CA ASN A 193 4.69 -22.51 -9.88
C ASN A 193 5.89 -21.95 -10.64
N LEU A 194 7.03 -21.74 -10.00
CA LEU A 194 8.20 -21.04 -10.56
C LEU A 194 8.68 -21.66 -11.88
N HIS A 195 8.83 -22.98 -11.94
CA HIS A 195 9.26 -23.69 -13.17
C HIS A 195 8.29 -23.43 -14.33
N LYS A 196 6.98 -23.42 -14.05
CA LYS A 196 5.97 -23.14 -15.07
C LYS A 196 6.11 -21.71 -15.59
N TRP A 197 6.35 -20.72 -14.75
CA TRP A 197 6.42 -19.32 -15.18
C TRP A 197 7.70 -18.97 -15.93
N LEU A 198 8.84 -19.56 -15.59
CA LEU A 198 10.12 -19.27 -16.23
C LEU A 198 10.36 -20.05 -17.54
N HIS A 199 9.58 -21.09 -17.80
CA HIS A 199 9.74 -21.97 -18.96
C HIS A 199 8.47 -22.14 -19.80
N ALA A 200 7.41 -21.40 -19.50
CA ALA A 200 6.24 -21.27 -20.39
C ALA A 200 6.51 -20.27 -21.51
#